data_AF-A0A4S4KLI7-F1
#
_entry.id   AF-A0A4S4KLI7-F1
#
_cell.length_a   1.000
_cell.length_b   1.000
_cell.length_c   1.000
_cell.angle_alpha   90.00
_cell.angle_beta   90.00
_cell.angle_gamma   90.00
#
_symmetry.space_group_name_H-M   'P 1'
#
loop_
_entity.id
_entity.type
_entity.pdbx_description
1 polymer ?
#
loop_
_entity_poly.entity_id
_entity_poly.type
_entity_poly.pdbx_seq_one_letter_code
_entity_poly.pdbx_strand_id
1 'polypeptide(L)'
;MTTPERNQLLPFEEEDAAMDEKNDTEMLAAVDSILLDDDVLRTTMWDSLQQVVPAPSDAIKFVFQAIERRLQRNVLSSFPTSILDLRQLTKRGWGAIIDITADTVIRNLEGSPGSPLQNWVEEALIILLSFSDFPLTPNGNRALSLCMSQKTRMYTSRIIASHTPDYKSFTHVLRRLRTVFTSYPPANTALCLREVVRSRIASEGSYIELWDIIRTRRDLPEDVTHVILLILSDILNNKLLKPQGQAWTLDEVHTLRNLLSSPVPVCARQSINMTLSTLLQRIGYTFVSMLRVAALRLEDRAFEESASFCNFQFAYIDSDLLREYFAPR
;
A
#
# COMPACT_ATOMS: atom_id res chain seq x y z
N MET A 1 55.00 58.12 -27.31
CA MET A 1 54.66 58.04 -25.87
C MET A 1 53.83 56.81 -25.66
N THR A 2 54.45 55.82 -25.03
CA THR A 2 53.96 54.48 -24.71
C THR A 2 53.62 54.39 -23.23
N THR A 3 52.42 53.91 -22.90
CA THR A 3 52.00 53.36 -21.58
C THR A 3 50.65 52.64 -21.76
N PRO A 4 50.31 51.62 -20.94
CA PRO A 4 50.29 50.24 -21.41
C PRO A 4 48.94 49.52 -21.23
N GLU A 5 48.92 48.30 -21.77
CA GLU A 5 47.93 47.23 -21.57
C GLU A 5 47.48 47.10 -20.11
N ARG A 6 46.16 47.08 -19.92
CA ARG A 6 45.54 46.61 -18.68
C ARG A 6 44.89 45.27 -18.98
N ASN A 7 45.59 44.20 -18.63
CA ASN A 7 45.02 42.86 -18.46
C ASN A 7 43.74 42.96 -17.63
N GLN A 8 42.59 42.79 -18.26
CA GLN A 8 41.35 42.35 -17.63
C GLN A 8 41.08 40.94 -18.13
N LEU A 9 41.83 39.99 -17.58
CA LEU A 9 41.39 38.61 -17.48
C LEU A 9 40.22 38.61 -16.51
N LEU A 10 39.00 38.74 -17.05
CA LEU A 10 37.79 38.40 -16.32
C LEU A 10 37.69 36.85 -16.34
N PRO A 11 37.55 36.20 -15.17
CA PRO A 11 37.35 34.76 -15.10
C PRO A 11 35.90 34.47 -15.55
N PHE A 12 35.75 34.04 -16.80
CA PHE A 12 34.48 33.63 -17.40
C PHE A 12 34.40 32.10 -17.44
N GLU A 13 34.53 31.37 -16.32
CA GLU A 13 34.37 29.90 -16.35
C GLU A 13 33.73 29.26 -15.10
N GLU A 14 33.14 30.00 -14.15
CA GLU A 14 32.53 29.35 -12.95
C GLU A 14 31.09 29.78 -12.62
N GLU A 15 30.44 30.64 -13.42
CA GLU A 15 29.11 31.18 -13.07
C GLU A 15 27.94 30.61 -13.92
N ASP A 16 28.24 29.75 -14.91
CA ASP A 16 27.23 29.09 -15.78
C ASP A 16 27.01 27.60 -15.43
N ALA A 17 27.64 27.09 -14.37
CA ALA A 17 27.54 25.69 -13.96
C ALA A 17 26.30 25.38 -13.08
N ALA A 18 25.41 26.35 -12.88
CA ALA A 18 24.23 26.19 -12.04
C ALA A 18 22.94 26.29 -12.86
N MET A 19 22.12 25.24 -12.77
CA MET A 19 20.71 25.12 -13.19
C MET A 19 20.40 24.51 -14.57
N ASP A 20 20.93 23.33 -14.89
CA ASP A 20 20.20 22.43 -15.80
C ASP A 20 19.92 21.08 -15.13
N GLU A 21 18.98 21.08 -14.17
CA GLU A 21 18.51 19.90 -13.44
C GLU A 21 18.05 18.76 -14.38
N LYS A 22 17.58 19.13 -15.58
CA LYS A 22 17.16 18.18 -16.60
C LYS A 22 18.37 17.47 -17.22
N ASN A 23 19.44 18.22 -17.51
CA ASN A 23 20.70 17.67 -18.00
C ASN A 23 21.36 16.75 -16.96
N ASP A 24 21.25 17.07 -15.66
CA ASP A 24 21.80 16.23 -14.58
C ASP A 24 21.13 14.85 -14.51
N THR A 25 19.81 14.80 -14.65
CA THR A 25 19.06 13.52 -14.65
C THR A 25 19.36 12.69 -15.90
N GLU A 26 19.53 13.35 -17.05
CA GLU A 26 19.94 12.71 -18.30
C GLU A 26 21.38 12.16 -18.24
N MET A 27 22.29 12.87 -17.58
CA MET A 27 23.65 12.41 -17.32
C MET A 27 23.64 11.16 -16.41
N LEU A 28 22.89 11.18 -15.30
CA LEU A 28 22.75 10.01 -14.43
C LEU A 28 22.18 8.81 -15.18
N ALA A 29 21.18 9.04 -16.04
CA ALA A 29 20.64 8.02 -16.92
C ALA A 29 21.69 7.44 -17.87
N ALA A 30 22.57 8.27 -18.44
CA ALA A 30 23.68 7.82 -19.27
C ALA A 30 24.69 6.98 -18.48
N VAL A 31 25.05 7.40 -17.26
CA VAL A 31 25.94 6.63 -16.38
C VAL A 31 25.33 5.27 -16.02
N ASP A 32 24.03 5.21 -15.70
CA ASP A 32 23.31 3.96 -15.41
C ASP A 32 23.33 3.02 -16.62
N SER A 33 23.22 3.55 -17.83
CA SER A 33 23.28 2.76 -19.07
C SER A 33 24.64 2.10 -19.32
N ILE A 34 25.73 2.71 -18.84
CA ILE A 34 27.09 2.19 -19.03
C ILE A 34 27.44 1.18 -17.94
N LEU A 35 27.08 1.47 -16.69
CA LEU A 35 27.53 0.68 -15.54
C LEU A 35 26.59 -0.48 -15.22
N LEU A 36 25.26 -0.28 -15.34
CA LEU A 36 24.23 -1.26 -14.97
C LEU A 36 24.44 -1.91 -13.59
N ASP A 37 25.09 -1.19 -12.68
CA ASP A 37 25.49 -1.67 -11.38
C ASP A 37 24.48 -1.21 -10.32
N ASP A 38 23.87 -2.15 -9.61
CA ASP A 38 22.86 -1.88 -8.58
C ASP A 38 23.45 -1.23 -7.32
N ASP A 39 24.74 -1.42 -7.03
CA ASP A 39 25.41 -0.71 -5.94
C ASP A 39 25.63 0.75 -6.32
N VAL A 40 26.05 1.03 -7.57
CA VAL A 40 26.19 2.40 -8.07
C VAL A 40 24.85 3.13 -8.12
N LEU A 41 23.77 2.46 -8.55
CA LEU A 41 22.41 3.03 -8.53
C LEU A 41 21.99 3.40 -7.10
N ARG A 42 22.27 2.53 -6.14
CA ARG A 42 21.87 2.69 -4.74
C ARG A 42 22.68 3.73 -3.97
N THR A 43 23.94 3.94 -4.34
CA THR A 43 24.83 4.90 -3.65
C THR A 43 24.99 6.16 -4.47
N THR A 44 25.82 6.12 -5.50
CA THR A 44 26.32 7.32 -6.17
C THR A 44 25.20 8.06 -6.89
N MET A 45 24.38 7.35 -7.67
CA MET A 45 23.28 7.97 -8.41
C MET A 45 22.19 8.44 -7.47
N TRP A 46 21.93 7.68 -6.42
CA TRP A 46 20.96 8.06 -5.42
C TRP A 46 21.35 9.35 -4.70
N ASP A 47 22.59 9.42 -4.20
CA ASP A 47 23.12 10.59 -3.51
C ASP A 47 23.10 11.83 -4.43
N SER A 48 23.43 11.65 -5.72
CA SER A 48 23.31 12.72 -6.72
C SER A 48 21.87 13.20 -6.93
N LEU A 49 20.89 12.28 -7.05
CA LEU A 49 19.48 12.66 -7.17
C LEU A 49 18.99 13.43 -5.94
N GLN A 50 19.47 13.07 -4.76
CA GLN A 50 19.12 13.77 -3.52
C GLN A 50 19.69 15.20 -3.46
N GLN A 51 20.83 15.46 -4.10
CA GLN A 51 21.48 16.77 -4.18
C GLN A 51 20.87 17.66 -5.26
N VAL A 52 20.59 17.11 -6.44
CA VAL A 52 20.03 17.84 -7.59
C VAL A 52 18.55 18.16 -7.38
N VAL A 53 17.81 17.30 -6.67
CA VAL A 53 16.36 17.44 -6.41
C VAL A 53 15.57 17.68 -7.71
N PRO A 54 15.62 16.75 -8.68
CA PRO A 54 14.95 16.95 -9.96
C PRO A 54 13.43 17.03 -9.81
N ALA A 55 12.76 17.56 -10.83
CA ALA A 55 11.32 17.50 -10.94
C ALA A 55 10.81 16.04 -10.80
N PRO A 56 9.68 15.81 -10.13
CA PRO A 56 9.23 14.45 -9.82
C PRO A 56 8.98 13.59 -11.07
N SER A 57 8.54 14.20 -12.18
CA SER A 57 8.40 13.50 -13.46
C SER A 57 9.74 13.00 -14.01
N ASP A 58 10.81 13.78 -13.86
CA ASP A 58 12.14 13.41 -14.36
C ASP A 58 12.78 12.31 -13.51
N ALA A 59 12.59 12.37 -12.19
CA ALA A 59 13.00 11.30 -11.28
C ALA A 59 12.30 9.96 -11.61
N ILE A 60 10.99 9.99 -11.81
CA ILE A 60 10.22 8.78 -12.16
C ILE A 60 10.59 8.26 -13.55
N LYS A 61 10.83 9.15 -14.52
CA LYS A 61 11.35 8.78 -15.84
C LYS A 61 12.72 8.12 -15.75
N PHE A 62 13.63 8.64 -14.92
CA PHE A 62 14.92 8.00 -14.64
C PHE A 62 14.73 6.58 -14.09
N VAL A 63 13.81 6.39 -13.14
CA VAL A 63 13.50 5.07 -12.59
C VAL A 63 13.00 4.10 -13.66
N PHE A 64 12.11 4.53 -14.56
CA PHE A 64 11.68 3.67 -15.67
C PHE A 64 12.84 3.28 -16.56
N GLN A 65 13.70 4.21 -16.94
CA GLN A 65 14.86 3.89 -17.77
C GLN A 65 15.80 2.90 -17.06
N ALA A 66 15.99 3.06 -15.75
CA ALA A 66 16.76 2.13 -14.93
C ALA A 66 16.15 0.72 -14.91
N ILE A 67 14.81 0.62 -14.83
CA ILE A 67 14.08 -0.65 -14.93
C ILE A 67 14.25 -1.26 -16.33
N GLU A 68 14.01 -0.49 -17.40
CA GLU A 68 14.05 -0.98 -18.78
C GLU A 68 15.41 -1.56 -19.15
N ARG A 69 16.48 -0.89 -18.74
CA ARG A 69 17.86 -1.35 -18.97
C ARG A 69 18.15 -2.67 -18.27
N ARG A 70 17.70 -2.83 -17.02
CA ARG A 70 17.90 -4.06 -16.23
C ARG A 70 17.07 -5.22 -16.76
N LEU A 71 15.85 -4.94 -17.23
CA LEU A 71 14.95 -5.95 -17.79
C LEU A 71 15.21 -6.24 -19.27
N GLN A 72 16.02 -5.41 -19.94
CA GLN A 72 16.24 -5.43 -21.39
C GLN A 72 14.93 -5.45 -22.19
N ARG A 73 13.92 -4.74 -21.69
CA ARG A 73 12.55 -4.69 -22.23
C ARG A 73 12.02 -3.28 -22.15
N ASN A 74 11.24 -2.88 -23.15
CA ASN A 74 10.49 -1.63 -23.11
C ASN A 74 9.26 -1.82 -22.21
N VAL A 75 9.39 -1.43 -20.95
CA VAL A 75 8.38 -1.60 -19.91
C VAL A 75 7.26 -0.58 -20.08
N LEU A 76 7.58 0.59 -20.63
CA LEU A 76 6.60 1.64 -20.95
C LEU A 76 5.56 1.20 -21.98
N SER A 77 5.86 0.20 -22.82
CA SER A 77 4.91 -0.36 -23.79
C SER A 77 3.77 -1.18 -23.18
N SER A 78 3.99 -1.78 -21.99
CA SER A 78 2.98 -2.58 -21.25
C SER A 78 2.21 -1.78 -20.21
N PHE A 79 2.55 -0.50 -20.08
CA PHE A 79 2.13 0.41 -19.03
C PHE A 79 0.60 0.69 -18.94
N PRO A 80 -0.19 0.75 -20.03
CA PRO A 80 -1.50 1.40 -19.91
C PRO A 80 -2.60 0.58 -19.21
N THR A 81 -2.39 -0.70 -18.87
CA THR A 81 -3.49 -1.56 -18.40
C THR A 81 -3.15 -2.58 -17.31
N SER A 82 -1.90 -2.68 -16.84
CA SER A 82 -1.53 -3.69 -15.83
C SER A 82 -0.37 -3.27 -14.95
N ILE A 83 -0.34 -3.75 -13.70
CA ILE A 83 0.83 -3.61 -12.83
C ILE A 83 2.07 -4.30 -13.43
N LEU A 84 3.24 -3.69 -13.25
CA LEU A 84 4.47 -4.19 -13.85
C LEU A 84 4.95 -5.47 -13.17
N ASP A 85 5.60 -6.34 -13.95
CA ASP A 85 6.28 -7.51 -13.43
C ASP A 85 7.79 -7.26 -13.31
N LEU A 86 8.24 -6.94 -12.10
CA LEU A 86 9.62 -6.59 -11.78
C LEU A 86 10.36 -7.72 -11.03
N ARG A 87 9.84 -8.95 -11.05
CA ARG A 87 10.46 -10.12 -10.38
C ARG A 87 11.86 -10.48 -10.90
N GLN A 88 12.21 -10.02 -12.11
CA GLN A 88 13.52 -10.23 -12.70
C GLN A 88 14.60 -9.28 -12.18
N LEU A 89 14.24 -8.23 -11.42
CA LEU A 89 15.22 -7.36 -10.78
C LEU A 89 15.94 -8.10 -9.66
N THR A 90 17.20 -7.74 -9.39
CA THR A 90 17.88 -8.22 -8.19
C THR A 90 17.27 -7.58 -6.94
N LYS A 91 17.55 -8.16 -5.75
CA LYS A 91 17.16 -7.56 -4.47
C LYS A 91 17.70 -6.14 -4.31
N ARG A 92 18.93 -5.89 -4.79
CA ARG A 92 19.58 -4.57 -4.69
C ARG A 92 18.94 -3.57 -5.65
N GLY A 93 18.76 -3.95 -6.91
CA GLY A 93 18.09 -3.13 -7.91
C GLY A 93 16.66 -2.78 -7.51
N TRP A 94 15.90 -3.75 -7.01
CA TRP A 94 14.57 -3.51 -6.44
C TRP A 94 14.60 -2.50 -5.29
N GLY A 95 15.51 -2.68 -4.32
CA GLY A 95 15.65 -1.74 -3.20
C GLY A 95 15.91 -0.31 -3.66
N ALA A 96 16.87 -0.12 -4.57
CA ALA A 96 17.21 1.19 -5.11
C ALA A 96 16.03 1.83 -5.88
N ILE A 97 15.39 1.07 -6.78
CA ILE A 97 14.22 1.54 -7.54
C ILE A 97 13.09 1.98 -6.60
N ILE A 98 12.78 1.18 -5.57
CA ILE A 98 11.74 1.51 -4.60
C ILE A 98 12.12 2.72 -3.75
N ASP A 99 13.37 2.81 -3.28
CA ASP A 99 13.81 3.96 -2.48
C ASP A 99 13.78 5.25 -3.29
N ILE A 100 14.22 5.23 -4.55
CA ILE A 100 14.13 6.37 -5.48
C ILE A 100 12.70 6.84 -5.70
N THR A 101 11.84 5.89 -6.04
CA THR A 101 10.41 6.16 -6.21
C THR A 101 9.79 6.73 -4.93
N ALA A 102 10.12 6.14 -3.78
CA ALA A 102 9.54 6.49 -2.50
C ALA A 102 9.92 7.90 -2.04
N ASP A 103 11.19 8.29 -2.13
CA ASP A 103 11.64 9.63 -1.75
C ASP A 103 10.99 10.69 -2.65
N THR A 104 10.89 10.41 -3.96
CA THR A 104 10.18 11.29 -4.90
C THR A 104 8.74 11.51 -4.45
N VAL A 105 8.02 10.44 -4.10
CA VAL A 105 6.64 10.52 -3.59
C VAL A 105 6.57 11.26 -2.26
N ILE A 106 7.43 10.94 -1.30
CA ILE A 106 7.43 11.52 0.05
C ILE A 106 7.66 13.04 -0.02
N ARG A 107 8.72 13.48 -0.71
CA ARG A 107 9.06 14.91 -0.83
C ARG A 107 7.94 15.73 -1.46
N ASN A 108 7.29 15.19 -2.49
CA ASN A 108 6.32 15.93 -3.29
C ASN A 108 4.88 15.83 -2.76
N LEU A 109 4.50 14.75 -2.05
CA LEU A 109 3.15 14.61 -1.48
C LEU A 109 3.03 15.12 -0.03
N GLU A 110 4.10 15.15 0.76
CA GLU A 110 4.05 15.73 2.11
C GLU A 110 3.92 17.27 2.06
N GLY A 111 4.52 17.92 1.06
CA GLY A 111 4.62 19.38 0.95
C GLY A 111 3.56 20.11 0.10
N SER A 112 2.79 19.41 -0.75
CA SER A 112 1.88 20.06 -1.72
C SER A 112 0.38 19.88 -1.38
N PRO A 113 -0.24 20.81 -0.63
CA PRO A 113 -1.68 20.82 -0.43
C PRO A 113 -2.39 21.44 -1.65
N GLY A 114 -2.96 20.61 -2.51
CA GLY A 114 -4.07 21.03 -3.39
C GLY A 114 -3.79 21.11 -4.90
N SER A 115 -2.62 20.69 -5.38
CA SER A 115 -2.43 20.51 -6.82
C SER A 115 -3.19 19.28 -7.34
N PRO A 116 -3.74 19.30 -8.57
CA PRO A 116 -4.22 18.09 -9.23
C PRO A 116 -3.12 17.03 -9.21
N LEU A 117 -3.48 15.78 -8.88
CA LEU A 117 -2.53 14.67 -8.93
C LEU A 117 -2.04 14.52 -10.38
N GLN A 118 -0.73 14.67 -10.56
CA GLN A 118 -0.04 14.65 -11.85
C GLN A 118 0.26 13.21 -12.28
N ASN A 119 0.46 12.99 -13.58
CA ASN A 119 0.70 11.66 -14.17
C ASN A 119 1.85 10.89 -13.51
N TRP A 120 2.89 11.58 -13.02
CA TRP A 120 4.02 10.94 -12.35
C TRP A 120 3.61 10.17 -11.07
N VAL A 121 2.50 10.55 -10.43
CA VAL A 121 2.02 9.87 -9.21
C VAL A 121 1.45 8.49 -9.55
N GLU A 122 0.74 8.39 -10.67
CA GLU A 122 0.24 7.12 -11.19
C GLU A 122 1.39 6.18 -11.55
N GLU A 123 2.38 6.72 -12.27
CA GLU A 123 3.62 6.03 -12.58
C GLU A 123 4.37 5.53 -11.34
N ALA A 124 4.55 6.39 -10.33
CA ALA A 124 5.17 6.01 -9.07
C ALA A 124 4.38 4.93 -8.32
N LEU A 125 3.05 5.04 -8.32
CA LEU A 125 2.16 4.05 -7.70
C LEU A 125 2.29 2.69 -8.38
N ILE A 126 2.36 2.67 -9.71
CA ILE A 126 2.53 1.44 -10.48
C ILE A 126 3.85 0.75 -10.11
N ILE A 127 4.95 1.50 -9.96
CA ILE A 127 6.24 0.97 -9.50
C ILE A 127 6.12 0.39 -8.08
N LEU A 128 5.52 1.13 -7.13
CA LEU A 128 5.32 0.66 -5.74
C LEU A 128 4.41 -0.59 -5.64
N LEU A 129 3.46 -0.73 -6.56
CA LEU A 129 2.50 -1.84 -6.59
C LEU A 129 2.94 -3.02 -7.46
N SER A 130 4.07 -2.90 -8.16
CA SER A 130 4.59 -3.90 -9.09
C SER A 130 4.83 -5.26 -8.44
N PHE A 131 4.77 -6.33 -9.24
CA PHE A 131 5.18 -7.66 -8.80
C PHE A 131 6.67 -7.70 -8.55
N SER A 132 7.04 -8.22 -7.39
CA SER A 132 8.42 -8.49 -7.00
C SER A 132 8.41 -9.55 -5.90
N ASP A 133 9.41 -10.42 -5.92
CA ASP A 133 9.63 -11.42 -4.88
C ASP A 133 10.21 -10.80 -3.60
N PHE A 134 10.58 -9.52 -3.67
CA PHE A 134 11.11 -8.75 -2.55
C PHE A 134 10.04 -7.82 -1.96
N PRO A 135 10.03 -7.61 -0.63
CA PRO A 135 9.12 -6.67 0.02
C PRO A 135 9.49 -5.22 -0.32
N LEU A 136 8.55 -4.30 -0.13
CA LEU A 136 8.86 -2.86 -0.18
C LEU A 136 9.86 -2.49 0.92
N THR A 137 10.71 -1.51 0.63
CA THR A 137 11.59 -0.89 1.63
C THR A 137 10.75 -0.11 2.66
N PRO A 138 11.30 0.27 3.82
CA PRO A 138 10.60 1.13 4.78
C PRO A 138 10.09 2.43 4.13
N ASN A 139 10.90 3.06 3.28
CA ASN A 139 10.50 4.24 2.52
C ASN A 139 9.37 3.92 1.52
N GLY A 140 9.47 2.80 0.80
CA GLY A 140 8.39 2.32 -0.08
C GLY A 140 7.05 2.15 0.64
N ASN A 141 7.06 1.56 1.84
CA ASN A 141 5.86 1.42 2.64
C ASN A 141 5.31 2.78 3.13
N ARG A 142 6.19 3.69 3.57
CA ARG A 142 5.80 5.05 3.96
C ARG A 142 5.19 5.83 2.79
N ALA A 143 5.81 5.78 1.61
CA ALA A 143 5.33 6.42 0.39
C ALA A 143 3.94 5.90 0.00
N LEU A 144 3.76 4.57 -0.02
CA LEU A 144 2.46 3.97 -0.34
C LEU A 144 1.39 4.31 0.71
N SER A 145 1.76 4.43 1.99
CA SER A 145 0.86 4.94 3.04
C SER A 145 0.42 6.38 2.78
N LEU A 146 1.34 7.27 2.35
CA LEU A 146 0.99 8.65 1.99
C LEU A 146 0.01 8.69 0.83
N CYS A 147 0.18 7.83 -0.18
CA CYS A 147 -0.77 7.68 -1.27
C CYS A 147 -2.15 7.18 -0.80
N MET A 148 -2.24 6.55 0.36
CA MET A 148 -3.50 6.11 0.99
C MET A 148 -4.03 7.10 2.03
N SER A 149 -3.46 8.31 2.11
CA SER A 149 -3.98 9.37 2.98
C SER A 149 -5.37 9.85 2.54
N GLN A 150 -6.05 10.58 3.42
CA GLN A 150 -7.37 11.17 3.12
C GLN A 150 -7.39 11.99 1.82
N LYS A 151 -6.28 12.66 1.48
CA LYS A 151 -6.16 13.52 0.30
C LYS A 151 -6.09 12.73 -1.00
N THR A 152 -5.41 11.57 -0.99
CA THR A 152 -5.00 10.85 -2.21
C THR A 152 -5.71 9.51 -2.38
N ARG A 153 -6.29 8.93 -1.32
CA ARG A 153 -6.85 7.57 -1.33
C ARG A 153 -7.85 7.28 -2.46
N MET A 154 -8.70 8.25 -2.83
CA MET A 154 -9.71 8.07 -3.89
C MET A 154 -9.04 7.88 -5.25
N TYR A 155 -8.03 8.69 -5.53
CA TYR A 155 -7.25 8.59 -6.76
C TYR A 155 -6.42 7.29 -6.78
N THR A 156 -5.72 6.99 -5.69
CA THR A 156 -4.97 5.73 -5.55
C THR A 156 -5.85 4.50 -5.73
N SER A 157 -7.06 4.50 -5.16
CA SER A 157 -8.02 3.39 -5.31
C SER A 157 -8.48 3.21 -6.76
N ARG A 158 -8.65 4.31 -7.52
CA ARG A 158 -8.98 4.28 -8.94
C ARG A 158 -7.83 3.73 -9.79
N ILE A 159 -6.59 4.13 -9.51
CA ILE A 159 -5.40 3.60 -10.20
C ILE A 159 -5.26 2.10 -9.94
N ILE A 160 -5.40 1.68 -8.67
CA ILE A 160 -5.37 0.25 -8.33
C ILE A 160 -6.43 -0.49 -9.14
N ALA A 161 -7.64 0.05 -9.21
CA ALA A 161 -8.72 -0.58 -9.96
C ALA A 161 -8.43 -0.68 -11.46
N SER A 162 -7.87 0.37 -12.08
CA SER A 162 -7.56 0.37 -13.52
C SER A 162 -6.37 -0.51 -13.90
N HIS A 163 -5.42 -0.73 -13.00
CA HIS A 163 -4.19 -1.50 -13.25
C HIS A 163 -4.22 -2.94 -12.73
N THR A 164 -5.34 -3.38 -12.17
CA THR A 164 -5.52 -4.76 -11.70
C THR A 164 -6.69 -5.47 -12.39
N PRO A 165 -6.70 -5.57 -13.75
CA PRO A 165 -7.84 -6.08 -14.50
C PRO A 165 -8.21 -7.53 -14.15
N ASP A 166 -7.26 -8.29 -13.59
CA ASP A 166 -7.44 -9.65 -13.10
C ASP A 166 -7.37 -9.74 -11.56
N TYR A 167 -7.90 -10.83 -10.99
CA TYR A 167 -7.88 -11.01 -9.53
C TYR A 167 -6.50 -11.37 -8.98
N LYS A 168 -5.57 -11.88 -9.78
CA LYS A 168 -4.21 -12.22 -9.31
C LYS A 168 -3.40 -10.95 -9.04
N SER A 169 -3.44 -9.98 -9.95
CA SER A 169 -2.85 -8.64 -9.74
C SER A 169 -3.53 -7.90 -8.59
N PHE A 170 -4.87 -7.96 -8.50
CA PHE A 170 -5.59 -7.33 -7.39
C PHE A 170 -5.23 -7.94 -6.03
N THR A 171 -5.14 -9.27 -5.93
CA THR A 171 -4.75 -9.96 -4.70
C THR A 171 -3.32 -9.59 -4.29
N HIS A 172 -2.40 -9.46 -5.25
CA HIS A 172 -1.03 -9.00 -4.98
C HIS A 172 -1.00 -7.61 -4.37
N VAL A 173 -1.75 -6.67 -4.96
CA VAL A 173 -1.87 -5.30 -4.42
C VAL A 173 -2.44 -5.31 -3.00
N LEU A 174 -3.50 -6.09 -2.73
CA LEU A 174 -4.06 -6.21 -1.39
C LEU A 174 -3.04 -6.76 -0.37
N ARG A 175 -2.23 -7.76 -0.76
CA ARG A 175 -1.15 -8.29 0.11
C ARG A 175 -0.09 -7.23 0.40
N ARG A 176 0.24 -6.41 -0.60
CA ARG A 176 1.17 -5.27 -0.44
C ARG A 176 0.59 -4.21 0.50
N LEU A 177 -0.68 -3.84 0.31
CA LEU A 177 -1.39 -2.89 1.17
C LEU A 177 -1.54 -3.39 2.60
N ARG A 178 -1.75 -4.70 2.82
CA ARG A 178 -1.74 -5.29 4.17
C ARG A 178 -0.46 -4.94 4.92
N THR A 179 0.68 -5.15 4.27
CA THR A 179 2.01 -4.84 4.85
C THR A 179 2.14 -3.36 5.21
N VAL A 180 1.66 -2.48 4.33
CA VAL A 180 1.62 -1.03 4.56
C VAL A 180 0.73 -0.69 5.74
N PHE A 181 -0.48 -1.22 5.79
CA PHE A 181 -1.45 -0.93 6.85
C PHE A 181 -1.00 -1.43 8.22
N THR A 182 -0.19 -2.48 8.29
CA THR A 182 0.43 -2.92 9.54
C THR A 182 1.59 -2.02 9.96
N SER A 183 2.42 -1.56 9.01
CA SER A 183 3.68 -0.86 9.31
C SER A 183 3.51 0.67 9.44
N TYR A 184 2.66 1.24 8.59
CA TYR A 184 2.35 2.66 8.47
C TYR A 184 0.83 2.81 8.28
N PRO A 185 0.02 2.57 9.33
CA PRO A 185 -1.44 2.61 9.19
C PRO A 185 -1.91 4.02 8.80
N PRO A 186 -2.57 4.19 7.64
CA PRO A 186 -3.19 5.47 7.31
C PRO A 186 -4.40 5.70 8.22
N ALA A 187 -4.78 6.97 8.38
CA ALA A 187 -6.00 7.33 9.10
C ALA A 187 -7.23 6.69 8.43
N ASN A 188 -8.03 5.95 9.20
CA ASN A 188 -9.18 5.17 8.73
C ASN A 188 -8.77 4.07 7.73
N THR A 189 -8.01 3.09 8.21
CA THR A 189 -7.48 2.00 7.38
C THR A 189 -8.61 1.15 6.78
N ALA A 190 -9.69 0.90 7.53
CA ALA A 190 -10.82 0.12 7.02
C ALA A 190 -11.57 0.86 5.91
N LEU A 191 -11.66 2.19 6.02
CA LEU A 191 -12.17 3.03 4.94
C LEU A 191 -11.29 2.96 3.69
N CYS A 192 -9.97 3.00 3.83
CA CYS A 192 -9.05 2.86 2.69
C CYS A 192 -9.22 1.51 1.99
N LEU A 193 -9.31 0.42 2.77
CA LEU A 193 -9.60 -0.91 2.24
C LEU A 193 -10.93 -0.96 1.48
N ARG A 194 -11.99 -0.39 2.07
CA ARG A 194 -13.31 -0.32 1.42
C ARG A 194 -13.24 0.42 0.09
N GLU A 195 -12.58 1.58 0.03
CA GLU A 195 -12.48 2.33 -1.22
C GLU A 195 -11.72 1.56 -2.31
N VAL A 196 -10.62 0.89 -1.97
CA VAL A 196 -9.87 0.05 -2.93
C VAL A 196 -10.74 -1.08 -3.48
N VAL A 197 -11.40 -1.82 -2.59
CA VAL A 197 -12.24 -2.96 -2.98
C VAL A 197 -13.46 -2.49 -3.78
N ARG A 198 -14.09 -1.39 -3.35
CA ARG A 198 -15.22 -0.79 -4.05
C ARG A 198 -14.83 -0.31 -5.44
N SER A 199 -13.75 0.45 -5.58
CA SER A 199 -13.25 0.96 -6.87
C SER A 199 -12.99 -0.17 -7.86
N ARG A 200 -12.57 -1.34 -7.38
CA ARG A 200 -12.25 -2.48 -8.24
C ARG A 200 -13.45 -3.36 -8.60
N ILE A 201 -14.38 -3.55 -7.67
CA ILE A 201 -15.41 -4.59 -7.77
C ILE A 201 -16.79 -3.98 -8.02
N ALA A 202 -17.12 -2.86 -7.40
CA ALA A 202 -18.43 -2.22 -7.52
C ALA A 202 -18.46 -1.20 -8.67
N SER A 203 -19.65 -0.97 -9.23
CA SER A 203 -19.86 0.10 -10.21
C SER A 203 -19.74 1.48 -9.55
N GLU A 204 -19.23 2.46 -10.32
CA GLU A 204 -19.17 3.85 -9.86
C GLU A 204 -20.56 4.35 -9.43
N GLY A 205 -20.64 4.97 -8.25
CA GLY A 205 -21.86 5.63 -7.75
C GLY A 205 -22.69 4.86 -6.72
N SER A 206 -22.44 3.56 -6.49
CA SER A 206 -23.11 2.82 -5.41
C SER A 206 -22.37 2.96 -4.08
N TYR A 207 -23.05 3.48 -3.04
CA TYR A 207 -22.58 3.32 -1.66
C TYR A 207 -22.90 1.88 -1.26
N ILE A 208 -21.86 1.03 -1.26
CA ILE A 208 -21.95 -0.37 -0.85
C ILE A 208 -20.92 -0.63 0.24
N GLU A 209 -21.34 -1.30 1.30
CA GLU A 209 -20.44 -1.67 2.38
C GLU A 209 -19.52 -2.83 1.96
N LEU A 210 -18.35 -2.94 2.60
CA LEU A 210 -17.36 -3.95 2.23
C LEU A 210 -17.91 -5.39 2.42
N TRP A 211 -18.63 -5.65 3.50
CA TRP A 211 -19.28 -6.96 3.73
C TRP A 211 -20.34 -7.29 2.67
N ASP A 212 -21.08 -6.28 2.18
CA ASP A 212 -22.04 -6.47 1.08
C ASP A 212 -21.34 -6.87 -0.21
N ILE A 213 -20.20 -6.25 -0.54
CA ILE A 213 -19.40 -6.63 -1.72
C ILE A 213 -18.98 -8.09 -1.61
N ILE A 214 -18.40 -8.50 -0.48
CA ILE A 214 -17.88 -9.86 -0.28
C ILE A 214 -19.01 -10.90 -0.38
N ARG A 215 -20.19 -10.59 0.16
CA ARG A 215 -21.32 -11.51 0.19
C ARG A 215 -22.04 -11.62 -1.15
N THR A 216 -22.22 -10.50 -1.85
CA THR A 216 -23.06 -10.45 -3.06
C THR A 216 -22.31 -10.90 -4.32
N ARG A 217 -20.97 -10.84 -4.32
CA ARG A 217 -20.14 -11.17 -5.48
C ARG A 217 -19.66 -12.60 -5.46
N ARG A 218 -20.46 -13.47 -6.08
CA ARG A 218 -20.17 -14.92 -6.22
C ARG A 218 -18.92 -15.21 -7.06
N ASP A 219 -18.49 -14.26 -7.89
CA ASP A 219 -17.30 -14.35 -8.73
C ASP A 219 -15.99 -13.97 -8.00
N LEU A 220 -16.08 -13.52 -6.74
CA LEU A 220 -14.93 -13.10 -5.95
C LEU A 220 -14.09 -14.32 -5.51
N PRO A 221 -12.82 -14.43 -5.90
CA PRO A 221 -11.98 -15.57 -5.49
C PRO A 221 -11.74 -15.60 -3.98
N GLU A 222 -11.66 -16.80 -3.41
CA GLU A 222 -11.40 -17.00 -1.98
C GLU A 222 -10.12 -16.30 -1.52
N ASP A 223 -9.08 -16.26 -2.35
CA ASP A 223 -7.81 -15.57 -2.07
C ASP A 223 -7.99 -14.07 -1.84
N VAL A 224 -8.87 -13.41 -2.60
CA VAL A 224 -9.16 -11.98 -2.44
C VAL A 224 -9.87 -11.76 -1.10
N THR A 225 -10.92 -12.54 -0.85
CA THR A 225 -11.68 -12.50 0.41
C THR A 225 -10.77 -12.77 1.61
N HIS A 226 -9.90 -13.77 1.51
CA HIS A 226 -8.93 -14.12 2.54
C HIS A 226 -8.04 -12.93 2.89
N VAL A 227 -7.41 -12.28 1.90
CA VAL A 227 -6.53 -11.13 2.17
C VAL A 227 -7.29 -9.95 2.77
N ILE A 228 -8.51 -9.67 2.30
CA ILE A 228 -9.37 -8.62 2.88
C ILE A 228 -9.65 -8.90 4.36
N LEU A 229 -10.04 -10.13 4.71
CA LEU A 229 -10.33 -10.50 6.09
C LEU A 229 -9.08 -10.47 6.98
N LEU A 230 -7.91 -10.83 6.45
CA LEU A 230 -6.66 -10.69 7.20
C LEU A 230 -6.32 -9.22 7.50
N ILE A 231 -6.56 -8.30 6.57
CA ILE A 231 -6.39 -6.86 6.82
C ILE A 231 -7.33 -6.40 7.94
N LEU A 232 -8.61 -6.79 7.89
CA LEU A 232 -9.59 -6.45 8.94
C LEU A 232 -9.18 -7.04 10.30
N SER A 233 -8.68 -8.27 10.32
CA SER A 233 -8.14 -8.94 11.50
C SER A 233 -6.93 -8.20 12.07
N ASP A 234 -5.98 -7.77 11.24
CA ASP A 234 -4.81 -6.99 11.69
C ASP A 234 -5.21 -5.66 12.35
N ILE A 235 -6.20 -4.95 11.79
CA ILE A 235 -6.73 -3.72 12.37
C ILE A 235 -7.32 -3.98 13.76
N LEU A 236 -8.08 -5.06 13.93
CA LEU A 236 -8.67 -5.44 15.22
C LEU A 236 -7.61 -5.93 16.22
N ASN A 237 -6.64 -6.73 15.78
CA ASN A 237 -5.54 -7.19 16.62
C ASN A 237 -4.71 -6.00 17.12
N ASN A 238 -4.46 -4.99 16.30
CA ASN A 238 -3.81 -3.75 16.72
C ASN A 238 -4.62 -3.00 17.80
N LYS A 239 -5.96 -3.01 17.72
CA LYS A 239 -6.82 -2.50 18.81
C LYS A 239 -6.67 -3.35 20.07
N LEU A 240 -6.64 -4.67 19.95
CA LEU A 240 -6.47 -5.57 21.08
C LEU A 240 -5.13 -5.35 21.81
N LEU A 241 -4.09 -4.86 21.15
CA LEU A 241 -2.84 -4.51 21.84
C LEU A 241 -2.94 -3.25 22.72
N LYS A 242 -3.95 -2.39 22.49
CA LYS A 242 -4.11 -1.14 23.26
C LYS A 242 -4.62 -1.42 24.69
N PRO A 243 -4.32 -0.53 25.67
CA PRO A 243 -4.78 -0.68 27.05
C PRO A 243 -6.30 -0.81 27.16
N GLN A 244 -6.74 -1.62 28.11
CA GLN A 244 -8.17 -1.78 28.40
C GLN A 244 -8.79 -0.44 28.83
N GLY A 245 -9.99 -0.14 28.32
CA GLY A 245 -10.72 1.11 28.61
C GLY A 245 -10.65 2.18 27.51
N GLN A 246 -9.78 2.04 26.51
CA GLN A 246 -9.78 2.95 25.37
C GLN A 246 -11.02 2.73 24.50
N ALA A 247 -11.81 3.78 24.29
CA ALA A 247 -13.01 3.78 23.46
C ALA A 247 -12.71 3.25 22.05
N TRP A 248 -13.68 2.56 21.45
CA TRP A 248 -13.59 2.12 20.06
C TRP A 248 -13.70 3.32 19.13
N THR A 249 -12.83 3.38 18.13
CA THR A 249 -13.00 4.34 17.04
C THR A 249 -14.11 3.86 16.10
N LEU A 250 -14.67 4.79 15.31
CA LEU A 250 -15.66 4.44 14.29
C LEU A 250 -15.09 3.44 13.27
N ASP A 251 -13.82 3.60 12.88
CA ASP A 251 -13.08 2.69 11.99
C ASP A 251 -12.96 1.28 12.60
N GLU A 252 -12.63 1.16 13.89
CA GLU A 252 -12.56 -0.13 14.61
C GLU A 252 -13.94 -0.81 14.65
N VAL A 253 -15.02 -0.05 14.89
CA VAL A 253 -16.39 -0.58 14.88
C VAL A 253 -16.82 -1.06 13.50
N HIS A 254 -16.54 -0.29 12.44
CA HIS A 254 -16.83 -0.71 11.07
C HIS A 254 -16.01 -1.94 10.69
N THR A 255 -14.75 -2.02 11.12
CA THR A 255 -13.90 -3.20 10.89
C THR A 255 -14.52 -4.44 11.51
N LEU A 256 -14.94 -4.37 12.78
CA LEU A 256 -15.60 -5.48 13.46
C LEU A 256 -16.88 -5.91 12.74
N ARG A 257 -17.72 -4.95 12.35
CA ARG A 257 -18.95 -5.26 11.59
C ARG A 257 -18.62 -5.97 10.27
N ASN A 258 -17.64 -5.47 9.51
CA ASN A 258 -17.24 -6.10 8.26
C ASN A 258 -16.74 -7.53 8.49
N LEU A 259 -15.92 -7.76 9.51
CA LEU A 259 -15.41 -9.09 9.83
C LEU A 259 -16.53 -10.07 10.22
N LEU A 260 -17.50 -9.62 11.03
CA LEU A 260 -18.61 -10.45 11.50
C LEU A 260 -19.67 -10.73 10.43
N SER A 261 -19.82 -9.83 9.45
CA SER A 261 -20.81 -9.93 8.37
C SER A 261 -20.28 -10.59 7.09
N SER A 262 -18.98 -10.88 7.02
CA SER A 262 -18.37 -11.46 5.81
C SER A 262 -18.27 -13.00 5.90
N PRO A 263 -18.51 -13.73 4.80
CA PRO A 263 -18.22 -15.16 4.73
C PRO A 263 -16.71 -15.41 4.87
N VAL A 264 -16.33 -16.39 5.71
CA VAL A 264 -14.92 -16.70 5.99
C VAL A 264 -14.50 -17.94 5.19
N PRO A 265 -13.60 -17.80 4.18
CA PRO A 265 -13.09 -18.94 3.42
C PRO A 265 -12.25 -19.85 4.32
N VAL A 266 -12.14 -21.13 3.95
CA VAL A 266 -11.49 -22.16 4.79
C VAL A 266 -10.07 -21.76 5.19
N CYS A 267 -9.31 -21.19 4.26
CA CYS A 267 -7.93 -20.75 4.46
C CYS A 267 -7.78 -19.61 5.49
N ALA A 268 -8.83 -18.83 5.75
CA ALA A 268 -8.79 -17.71 6.68
C ALA A 268 -9.30 -18.06 8.09
N ARG A 269 -10.03 -19.18 8.25
CA ARG A 269 -10.80 -19.49 9.48
C ARG A 269 -9.97 -19.45 10.74
N GLN A 270 -8.79 -20.07 10.74
CA GLN A 270 -7.93 -20.13 11.92
C GLN A 270 -7.52 -18.73 12.40
N SER A 271 -7.05 -17.88 11.49
CA SER A 271 -6.63 -16.51 11.81
C SER A 271 -7.79 -15.67 12.32
N ILE A 272 -8.96 -15.78 11.67
CA ILE A 272 -10.15 -15.02 12.07
C ILE A 272 -10.69 -15.50 13.42
N ASN A 273 -10.74 -16.81 13.66
CA ASN A 273 -11.15 -17.38 14.93
C ASN A 273 -10.25 -16.89 16.07
N MET A 274 -8.93 -16.89 15.88
CA MET A 274 -7.99 -16.40 16.89
C MET A 274 -8.26 -14.94 17.28
N THR A 275 -8.49 -14.06 16.29
CA THR A 275 -8.87 -12.66 16.55
C THR A 275 -10.19 -12.56 17.31
N LEU A 276 -11.21 -13.32 16.90
CA LEU A 276 -12.53 -13.30 17.54
C LEU A 276 -12.48 -13.86 18.97
N SER A 277 -11.79 -14.99 19.21
CA SER A 277 -11.60 -15.54 20.56
C SER A 277 -10.95 -14.53 21.49
N THR A 278 -9.91 -13.82 21.00
CA THR A 278 -9.21 -12.80 21.78
C THR A 278 -10.13 -11.61 22.10
N LEU A 279 -11.00 -11.22 21.17
CA LEU A 279 -12.04 -10.21 21.42
C LEU A 279 -13.03 -10.65 22.49
N LEU A 280 -13.46 -11.91 22.48
CA LEU A 280 -14.46 -12.44 23.41
C LEU A 280 -13.95 -12.66 24.83
N GLN A 281 -12.66 -12.98 24.97
CA GLN A 281 -12.02 -13.11 26.29
C GLN A 281 -11.90 -11.77 27.03
N ARG A 282 -12.04 -10.64 26.34
CA ARG A 282 -12.01 -9.31 26.95
C ARG A 282 -13.44 -8.82 27.20
N ILE A 283 -13.89 -8.94 28.45
CA ILE A 283 -15.27 -8.66 28.93
C ILE A 283 -15.87 -7.35 28.36
N GLY A 284 -15.09 -6.27 28.27
CA GLY A 284 -15.56 -4.98 27.72
C GLY A 284 -15.86 -4.99 26.21
N TYR A 285 -15.26 -5.91 25.46
CA TYR A 285 -15.45 -6.07 24.02
C TYR A 285 -16.52 -7.10 23.67
N THR A 286 -16.80 -8.06 24.54
CA THR A 286 -17.90 -9.02 24.40
C THR A 286 -19.24 -8.30 24.30
N PHE A 287 -19.50 -7.32 25.18
CA PHE A 287 -20.75 -6.54 25.17
C PHE A 287 -20.93 -5.73 23.88
N VAL A 288 -19.88 -5.04 23.42
CA VAL A 288 -19.89 -4.27 22.16
C VAL A 288 -20.11 -5.20 20.97
N SER A 289 -19.42 -6.33 20.93
CA SER A 289 -19.54 -7.31 19.84
C SER A 289 -20.95 -7.90 19.79
N MET A 290 -21.51 -8.29 20.93
CA MET A 290 -22.87 -8.82 21.05
C MET A 290 -23.95 -7.80 20.66
N LEU A 291 -23.81 -6.54 21.09
CA LEU A 291 -24.68 -5.44 20.67
C LEU A 291 -24.67 -5.24 19.15
N ARG A 292 -23.49 -5.34 18.51
CA ARG A 292 -23.38 -5.17 17.06
C ARG A 292 -23.95 -6.35 16.30
N VAL A 293 -23.74 -7.58 16.75
CA VAL A 293 -24.41 -8.77 16.19
C VAL A 293 -25.92 -8.66 16.33
N ALA A 294 -26.42 -8.24 17.50
CA ALA A 294 -27.85 -8.05 17.75
C ALA A 294 -28.46 -6.95 16.85
N ALA A 295 -27.70 -5.89 16.55
CA ALA A 295 -28.12 -4.78 15.71
C ALA A 295 -28.10 -5.09 14.19
N LEU A 296 -27.52 -6.21 13.76
CA LEU A 296 -27.62 -6.65 12.36
C LEU A 296 -29.00 -7.24 12.08
N ARG A 297 -29.63 -6.81 10.98
CA ARG A 297 -30.87 -7.44 10.48
C ARG A 297 -30.60 -8.91 10.18
N LEU A 298 -31.57 -9.78 10.42
CA LEU A 298 -31.42 -11.23 10.26
C LEU A 298 -30.87 -11.60 8.86
N GLU A 299 -31.32 -10.88 7.84
CA GLU A 299 -30.90 -10.98 6.44
C GLU A 299 -29.48 -10.45 6.15
N ASP A 300 -28.99 -9.45 6.90
CA ASP A 300 -27.65 -8.82 6.76
C ASP A 300 -26.57 -9.54 7.56
N ARG A 301 -27.01 -10.38 8.50
CA ARG A 301 -26.10 -11.31 9.13
C ARG A 301 -25.67 -12.33 8.07
N ALA A 302 -24.42 -12.78 8.08
CA ALA A 302 -23.93 -13.81 7.17
C ALA A 302 -24.64 -15.16 7.43
N PHE A 303 -25.85 -15.33 6.89
CA PHE A 303 -26.70 -16.50 7.06
C PHE A 303 -27.34 -16.89 5.73
N GLU A 304 -26.73 -17.85 5.05
CA GLU A 304 -27.35 -19.18 5.07
C GLU A 304 -26.58 -20.02 6.09
N GLU A 305 -27.34 -20.75 6.92
CA GLU A 305 -27.03 -21.49 8.17
C GLU A 305 -25.61 -21.47 8.76
N SER A 306 -25.11 -20.24 8.96
CA SER A 306 -24.56 -19.75 10.23
C SER A 306 -23.05 -19.55 10.33
N ALA A 307 -22.47 -18.69 9.48
CA ALA A 307 -21.05 -18.30 9.59
C ALA A 307 -20.74 -17.41 10.82
N SER A 308 -21.62 -16.49 11.24
CA SER A 308 -21.35 -15.66 12.43
C SER A 308 -21.59 -16.41 13.74
N PHE A 309 -22.58 -17.32 13.78
CA PHE A 309 -22.76 -18.26 14.87
C PHE A 309 -21.59 -19.25 14.90
N CYS A 310 -21.17 -19.83 13.77
CA CYS A 310 -19.96 -20.67 13.69
C CYS A 310 -18.70 -19.91 14.12
N ASN A 311 -18.47 -18.67 13.66
CA ASN A 311 -17.27 -17.93 14.04
C ASN A 311 -17.23 -17.61 15.54
N PHE A 312 -18.38 -17.25 16.14
CA PHE A 312 -18.48 -17.12 17.60
C PHE A 312 -18.45 -18.47 18.32
N GLN A 313 -19.09 -19.51 17.79
CA GLN A 313 -19.17 -20.84 18.38
C GLN A 313 -17.81 -21.54 18.33
N PHE A 314 -17.08 -21.48 17.21
CA PHE A 314 -15.68 -21.92 17.10
C PHE A 314 -14.80 -21.08 18.01
N ALA A 315 -14.91 -19.75 17.99
CA ALA A 315 -14.11 -18.91 18.88
C ALA A 315 -14.39 -19.17 20.37
N TYR A 316 -15.65 -19.46 20.72
CA TYR A 316 -16.11 -19.79 22.07
C TYR A 316 -15.65 -21.20 22.49
N ILE A 317 -15.86 -22.22 21.65
CA ILE A 317 -15.39 -23.59 21.85
C ILE A 317 -13.86 -23.62 22.00
N ASP A 318 -13.12 -22.94 21.12
CA ASP A 318 -11.65 -22.87 21.18
C ASP A 318 -11.16 -22.10 22.43
N SER A 319 -11.93 -21.09 22.88
CA SER A 319 -11.59 -20.32 24.09
C SER A 319 -11.83 -21.10 25.40
N ASP A 320 -12.82 -22.00 25.42
CA ASP A 320 -13.09 -22.88 26.55
C ASP A 320 -12.05 -24.01 26.64
N LEU A 321 -11.61 -24.56 25.50
CA LEU A 321 -10.53 -25.55 25.45
C LEU A 321 -9.19 -24.99 25.96
N LEU A 322 -8.85 -23.73 25.64
CA LEU A 322 -7.64 -23.08 26.16
C LEU A 322 -7.68 -22.83 27.67
N ARG A 323 -8.86 -22.72 28.29
CA ARG A 323 -8.99 -22.59 29.75
C ARG A 323 -8.71 -23.90 30.49
N GLU A 324 -9.04 -25.05 29.90
CA GLU A 324 -8.81 -26.36 30.52
C GLU A 324 -7.32 -26.75 30.56
N TYR A 325 -6.50 -26.27 29.62
CA TYR A 325 -5.06 -26.56 29.58
C TYR A 325 -4.20 -25.64 30.47
N PHE A 326 -4.72 -24.49 30.88
CA PHE A 326 -3.99 -23.49 31.69
C PHE A 326 -4.56 -23.25 33.08
N ALA A 327 -5.53 -24.06 33.53
CA ALA A 327 -5.93 -24.08 34.93
C ALA A 327 -4.80 -24.73 35.77
N PRO A 328 -4.20 -24.04 36.76
CA PRO A 328 -3.32 -24.70 37.70
C PRO A 328 -4.17 -25.70 38.50
N ARG A 329 -3.70 -26.94 38.58
CA ARG A 329 -4.29 -27.96 39.47
C ARG A 329 -4.22 -27.53 40.93
#